data_AF-A0AAD9IQZ7-F1
#
_entry.id   AF-A0AAD9IQZ7-F1
#
_cell.length_a   1.000
_cell.length_b   1.000
_cell.length_c   1.000
_cell.angle_alpha   90.00
_cell.angle_beta   90.00
_cell.angle_gamma   90.00
#
_symmetry.space_group_name_H-M   'P 1'
#
loop_
_entity.id
_entity.type
_entity.pdbx_description
1 polymer ?
#
loop_
_entity_poly.entity_id
_entity_poly.type
_entity_poly.pdbx_seq_one_letter_code
_entity_poly.pdbx_strand_id
1 'polypeptide(L)'
;MLLGFTQFDFIKILRQHRQMILYCTLLAQAQNEEEKAKIEDKMKGDPRLSSILSALEEMEREDIVHEERAQRHAARQSRIDADLDAMDVDGETGGALESMNLVDLEDLAFAQGSHLMANKRCQLPEGSYRKQRKGYEEVHVPALKQKPFAPDESLLPIDRLPKYAQPAFDGFKNLNRIQTRLWKAALESDENLLLSAPTGAGKTNVALLTMLREVGKHINNDGTINVDEFKIIYVAPMRSLVQEMVGSFRKRLSSYGITVDELTGDHQLNKEQIQGTQVIVCTPEKWDIITRKGGERTYTQLVRLMIFDEIHLLHDDRGPVLEALVAR
;
A
#
# COMPACT_ATOMS: atom_id res chain seq x y z
N MET A 1 36.14 9.91 54.67
CA MET A 1 35.18 10.62 55.54
C MET A 1 34.17 11.45 54.75
N LEU A 2 34.54 12.22 53.71
CA LEU A 2 33.60 13.15 53.04
C LEU A 2 32.35 12.52 52.39
N LEU A 3 32.45 11.34 51.77
CA LEU A 3 31.39 10.75 50.91
C LEU A 3 30.61 9.60 51.55
N GLY A 4 30.76 9.37 52.86
CA GLY A 4 30.19 8.20 53.54
C GLY A 4 30.74 6.86 53.06
N PHE A 5 30.08 5.76 53.46
CA PHE A 5 30.42 4.39 53.03
C PHE A 5 29.51 3.85 51.91
N THR A 6 28.46 4.58 51.55
CA THR A 6 27.43 4.16 50.58
C THR A 6 27.88 4.28 49.12
N GLN A 7 28.78 5.21 48.81
CA GLN A 7 29.28 5.46 47.44
C GLN A 7 30.61 4.73 47.15
N PHE A 8 30.75 3.48 47.61
CA PHE A 8 32.04 2.78 47.56
C PHE A 8 32.60 2.62 46.14
N ASP A 9 31.76 2.30 45.15
CA ASP A 9 32.21 2.14 43.76
C ASP A 9 32.65 3.46 43.11
N PHE A 10 31.95 4.56 43.41
CA PHE A 10 32.38 5.90 42.98
C PHE A 10 33.70 6.31 43.65
N ILE A 11 33.87 6.04 44.94
CA ILE A 11 35.14 6.25 45.66
C ILE A 11 36.26 5.39 45.07
N LYS A 12 35.96 4.17 44.63
CA LYS A 12 36.92 3.26 43.97
C LYS A 12 37.38 3.83 42.62
N ILE A 13 36.46 4.35 41.79
CA ILE A 13 36.75 5.06 40.54
C ILE A 13 37.59 6.31 40.80
N LEU A 14 37.16 7.17 41.75
CA LEU A 14 37.91 8.37 42.17
C LEU A 14 39.33 8.02 42.65
N ARG A 15 39.53 6.90 43.35
CA ARG A 15 40.86 6.48 43.81
C ARG A 15 41.72 5.95 42.66
N GLN A 16 41.12 5.21 41.73
CA GLN A 16 41.80 4.59 40.58
C GLN A 16 42.24 5.64 39.55
N HIS A 17 41.40 6.63 39.27
CA HIS A 17 41.63 7.67 38.25
C HIS A 17 41.87 9.06 38.86
N ARG A 18 42.34 9.14 40.12
CA ARG A 18 42.45 10.39 40.92
C ARG A 18 43.12 11.57 40.21
N GLN A 19 44.18 11.30 39.45
CA GLN A 19 44.96 12.32 38.75
C GLN A 19 44.23 12.79 37.48
N MET A 20 43.73 11.84 36.68
CA MET A 20 42.90 12.11 35.51
C MET A 20 41.68 12.95 35.89
N ILE A 21 40.86 12.50 36.85
CA ILE A 21 39.62 13.20 37.23
C ILE A 21 39.94 14.60 37.77
N LEU A 22 40.95 14.76 38.63
CA LEU A 22 41.33 16.08 39.15
C LEU A 22 41.77 17.04 38.04
N TYR A 23 42.74 16.63 37.20
CA TYR A 23 43.32 17.52 36.20
C TYR A 23 42.39 17.78 35.01
N CYS A 24 41.60 16.80 34.56
CA CYS A 24 40.57 17.03 33.54
C CYS A 24 39.46 17.97 34.06
N THR A 25 39.04 17.83 35.33
CA THR A 25 38.04 18.76 35.93
C THR A 25 38.62 20.17 36.05
N LEU A 26 39.88 20.31 36.49
CA LEU A 26 40.55 21.62 36.56
C LEU A 26 40.71 22.26 35.18
N LEU A 27 41.08 21.49 34.16
CA LEU A 27 41.20 21.97 32.78
C LEU A 27 39.84 22.42 32.21
N ALA A 28 38.77 21.67 32.49
CA ALA A 28 37.40 21.99 32.05
C ALA A 28 36.74 23.14 32.85
N GLN A 29 37.25 23.46 34.05
CA GLN A 29 36.77 24.56 34.89
C GLN A 29 37.64 25.84 34.80
N ALA A 30 38.77 25.79 34.10
CA ALA A 30 39.64 26.94 33.90
C ALA A 30 38.89 28.06 33.14
N GLN A 31 38.77 29.24 33.75
CA GLN A 31 37.97 30.32 33.17
C GLN A 31 38.75 31.20 32.19
N ASN A 32 40.07 31.16 32.27
CA ASN A 32 40.96 31.99 31.46
C ASN A 32 42.03 31.16 30.77
N GLU A 33 42.45 31.60 29.58
CA GLU A 33 43.41 30.89 28.74
C GLU A 33 44.80 30.78 29.40
N GLU A 34 45.19 31.78 30.19
CA GLU A 34 46.39 31.69 31.05
C GLU A 34 46.29 30.62 32.14
N GLU A 35 45.10 30.36 32.67
CA GLU A 35 44.88 29.35 33.71
C GLU A 35 44.93 27.95 33.09
N LYS A 36 44.30 27.77 31.92
CA LYS A 36 44.40 26.56 31.11
C LYS A 36 45.87 26.26 30.77
N ALA A 37 46.62 27.22 30.26
CA ALA A 37 48.05 27.07 29.96
C ALA A 37 48.90 26.67 31.18
N LYS A 38 48.64 27.25 32.36
CA LYS A 38 49.31 26.89 33.63
C LYS A 38 48.95 25.47 34.13
N ILE A 39 47.80 24.93 33.75
CA ILE A 39 47.38 23.56 34.05
C ILE A 39 48.01 22.59 33.05
N GLU A 40 47.99 22.91 31.75
CA GLU A 40 48.65 22.12 30.71
C GLU A 40 50.15 21.98 30.91
N ASP A 41 50.86 23.05 31.28
CA ASP A 41 52.30 23.00 31.57
C ASP A 41 52.63 22.06 32.74
N LYS A 42 51.80 22.08 33.79
CA LYS A 42 51.88 21.11 34.91
C LYS A 42 51.57 19.68 34.47
N MET A 43 50.65 19.48 33.54
CA MET A 43 50.35 18.16 32.98
C MET A 43 51.47 17.66 32.06
N LYS A 44 52.13 18.53 31.29
CA LYS A 44 53.30 18.22 30.46
C LYS A 44 54.52 17.84 31.31
N GLY A 45 54.63 18.36 32.54
CA GLY A 45 55.70 18.06 33.49
C GLY A 45 55.68 16.67 34.17
N ASP A 46 54.56 15.95 34.20
CA ASP A 46 54.45 14.58 34.75
C ASP A 46 54.16 13.59 33.61
N PRO A 47 55.02 12.57 33.35
CA PRO A 47 54.79 11.59 32.29
C PRO A 47 53.41 10.90 32.32
N ARG A 48 52.79 10.76 33.49
CA ARG A 48 51.45 10.16 33.63
C ARG A 48 50.34 11.14 33.26
N LEU A 49 50.52 12.43 33.53
CA LEU A 49 49.57 13.47 33.13
C LEU A 49 49.74 13.82 31.65
N SER A 50 50.96 13.77 31.13
CA SER A 50 51.27 13.95 29.71
C SER A 50 50.60 12.88 28.84
N SER A 51 50.57 11.62 29.28
CA SER A 51 49.80 10.56 28.62
C SER A 51 48.27 10.77 28.65
N ILE A 52 47.75 11.51 29.63
CA ILE A 52 46.33 11.86 29.72
C ILE A 52 46.05 13.08 28.84
N LEU A 53 46.96 14.05 28.82
CA LEU A 53 46.89 15.22 27.95
C LEU A 53 46.94 14.81 26.47
N SER A 54 47.86 13.93 26.08
CA SER A 54 47.94 13.42 24.72
C SER A 54 46.69 12.64 24.33
N ALA A 55 46.11 11.84 25.24
CA ALA A 55 44.84 11.16 25.00
C ALA A 55 43.65 12.15 24.89
N LEU A 56 43.68 13.28 25.60
CA LEU A 56 42.71 14.37 25.41
C LEU A 56 42.92 15.09 24.08
N GLU A 57 44.15 15.42 23.69
CA GLU A 57 44.45 16.05 22.39
C GLU A 57 44.23 15.10 21.19
N GLU A 58 44.30 13.78 21.41
CA GLU A 58 43.94 12.76 20.43
C GLU A 58 42.41 12.60 20.35
N MET A 59 41.69 12.55 21.47
CA MET A 59 40.22 12.58 21.46
C MET A 59 39.69 13.90 20.89
N GLU A 60 40.23 15.07 21.26
CA GLU A 60 39.86 16.34 20.63
C GLU A 60 40.18 16.32 19.12
N ARG A 61 41.23 15.64 18.66
CA ARG A 61 41.49 15.45 17.23
C ARG A 61 40.56 14.43 16.57
N GLU A 62 40.18 13.35 17.25
CA GLU A 62 39.21 12.38 16.74
C GLU A 62 37.79 12.97 16.73
N ASP A 63 37.43 13.79 17.72
CA ASP A 63 36.21 14.58 17.81
C ASP A 63 36.23 15.71 16.78
N ILE A 64 37.34 16.45 16.58
CA ILE A 64 37.47 17.41 15.48
C ILE A 64 37.43 16.70 14.12
N VAL A 65 37.91 15.47 13.98
CA VAL A 65 37.78 14.67 12.73
C VAL A 65 36.37 14.08 12.59
N HIS A 66 35.68 13.77 13.69
CA HIS A 66 34.28 13.37 13.71
C HIS A 66 33.36 14.56 13.47
N GLU A 67 33.76 15.76 13.87
CA GLU A 67 33.09 17.04 13.68
C GLU A 67 33.44 17.61 12.30
N GLU A 68 34.63 17.40 11.74
CA GLU A 68 34.94 17.62 10.32
C GLU A 68 34.19 16.61 9.45
N ARG A 69 34.08 15.34 9.88
CA ARG A 69 33.25 14.35 9.19
C ARG A 69 31.78 14.68 9.32
N ALA A 70 31.31 15.16 10.47
CA ALA A 70 29.95 15.61 10.68
C ALA A 70 29.69 16.94 9.96
N GLN A 71 30.66 17.84 9.82
CA GLN A 71 30.60 19.07 9.02
C GLN A 71 30.72 18.76 7.53
N ARG A 72 31.43 17.71 7.11
CA ARG A 72 31.42 17.23 5.71
C ARG A 72 30.14 16.44 5.42
N HIS A 73 29.60 15.73 6.41
CA HIS A 73 28.30 15.08 6.30
C HIS A 73 27.18 16.11 6.38
N ALA A 74 27.36 17.21 7.12
CA ALA A 74 26.44 18.34 7.24
C ALA A 74 26.67 19.42 6.17
N ALA A 75 27.79 19.42 5.45
CA ALA A 75 28.00 20.20 4.23
C ALA A 75 27.66 19.38 2.98
N ARG A 76 27.61 18.05 3.10
CA ARG A 76 26.92 17.18 2.16
C ARG A 76 25.41 17.23 2.41
N GLN A 77 24.99 17.25 3.68
CA GLN A 77 23.60 17.55 4.06
C GLN A 77 23.28 18.96 3.60
N SER A 78 24.04 20.00 3.90
CA SER A 78 23.78 21.36 3.39
C SER A 78 24.00 21.54 1.89
N ARG A 79 24.55 20.56 1.16
CA ARG A 79 24.53 20.52 -0.31
C ARG A 79 23.31 19.76 -0.83
N ILE A 80 22.76 18.83 -0.06
CA ILE A 80 21.45 18.21 -0.33
C ILE A 80 20.35 19.21 0.05
N ASP A 81 20.50 19.93 1.16
CA ASP A 81 19.63 20.99 1.65
C ASP A 81 19.83 22.28 0.85
N ALA A 82 20.96 22.47 0.16
CA ALA A 82 21.16 23.54 -0.84
C ALA A 82 21.00 23.11 -2.30
N ASP A 83 20.84 21.81 -2.59
CA ASP A 83 20.20 21.34 -3.83
C ASP A 83 18.66 21.36 -3.66
N LEU A 84 18.16 21.14 -2.44
CA LEU A 84 16.78 21.42 -2.03
C LEU A 84 16.55 22.93 -2.03
N ASP A 85 17.31 23.72 -1.25
CA ASP A 85 17.50 25.18 -1.40
C ASP A 85 18.12 25.58 -2.77
N ALA A 86 18.17 24.65 -3.75
CA ALA A 86 18.23 24.85 -5.21
C ALA A 86 17.00 24.27 -5.98
N MET A 87 15.73 24.30 -5.48
CA MET A 87 14.46 24.04 -6.25
C MET A 87 13.24 25.03 -6.22
N ASP A 88 13.08 25.95 -5.25
CA ASP A 88 11.97 26.96 -5.03
C ASP A 88 12.27 28.49 -5.30
N VAL A 89 13.47 29.00 -5.00
CA VAL A 89 13.97 30.38 -5.20
C VAL A 89 15.28 30.42 -5.98
N ASP A 90 15.14 30.09 -7.25
CA ASP A 90 15.31 31.13 -8.24
C ASP A 90 14.09 30.90 -9.20
N GLY A 91 13.65 31.78 -10.07
CA GLY A 91 14.57 32.44 -10.99
C GLY A 91 15.54 31.47 -11.67
N GLU A 92 15.28 30.14 -11.63
CA GLU A 92 16.23 28.99 -11.68
C GLU A 92 16.55 28.29 -10.32
N THR A 93 15.51 27.81 -9.60
CA THR A 93 15.60 26.70 -8.62
C THR A 93 16.25 27.03 -7.23
N GLY A 94 15.49 27.15 -6.11
CA GLY A 94 15.97 27.34 -4.69
C GLY A 94 15.13 27.16 -3.36
N GLY A 95 14.70 25.97 -2.84
CA GLY A 95 14.01 25.85 -1.51
C GLY A 95 13.78 24.45 -0.84
N ALA A 96 13.98 24.40 0.48
CA ALA A 96 14.02 23.28 1.44
C ALA A 96 12.73 22.49 1.77
N LEU A 97 12.92 21.32 2.42
CA LEU A 97 11.84 20.58 3.10
C LEU A 97 11.44 21.26 4.43
N GLU A 98 10.17 21.61 4.58
CA GLU A 98 9.58 22.00 5.87
C GLU A 98 9.66 20.87 6.91
N SER A 99 9.86 21.22 8.18
CA SER A 99 9.87 20.26 9.30
C SER A 99 8.47 19.66 9.52
N MET A 100 8.30 18.38 9.21
CA MET A 100 7.01 17.69 9.34
C MET A 100 6.55 17.57 10.81
N ASN A 101 5.25 17.85 11.04
CA ASN A 101 4.60 17.65 12.33
C ASN A 101 4.43 16.14 12.62
N LEU A 102 4.73 15.73 13.86
CA LEU A 102 4.50 14.36 14.32
C LEU A 102 3.04 14.20 14.76
N VAL A 103 2.39 13.12 14.30
CA VAL A 103 0.95 12.87 14.49
C VAL A 103 0.74 11.50 15.12
N ASP A 104 -0.22 11.38 16.03
CA ASP A 104 -0.65 10.10 16.59
C ASP A 104 -1.55 9.36 15.58
N LEU A 105 -1.17 8.13 15.23
CA LEU A 105 -1.88 7.31 14.25
C LEU A 105 -3.01 6.48 14.89
N GLU A 106 -2.96 6.23 16.20
CA GLU A 106 -4.01 5.46 16.90
C GLU A 106 -5.27 6.33 17.07
N ASP A 107 -5.10 7.61 17.44
CA ASP A 107 -6.20 8.59 17.55
C ASP A 107 -6.88 8.90 16.20
N LEU A 108 -6.17 8.72 15.08
CA LEU A 108 -6.73 8.86 13.73
C LEU A 108 -7.45 7.61 13.21
N ALA A 109 -7.24 6.44 13.85
CA ALA A 109 -7.78 5.19 13.39
C ALA A 109 -9.28 5.03 13.74
N PHE A 110 -10.07 4.52 12.79
CA PHE A 110 -11.48 4.22 13.02
C PHE A 110 -11.66 2.89 13.75
N ALA A 111 -11.62 2.89 15.08
CA ALA A 111 -11.72 1.71 15.94
C ALA A 111 -12.99 0.83 15.77
N GLN A 112 -13.97 1.26 14.95
CA GLN A 112 -15.17 0.48 14.60
C GLN A 112 -15.02 -0.33 13.30
N GLY A 113 -13.95 -0.14 12.52
CA GLY A 113 -13.70 -0.88 11.29
C GLY A 113 -14.88 -0.81 10.31
N SER A 114 -15.26 -1.97 9.77
CA SER A 114 -16.42 -2.12 8.87
C SER A 114 -17.78 -1.70 9.46
N HIS A 115 -17.89 -1.52 10.77
CA HIS A 115 -19.09 -1.02 11.44
C HIS A 115 -19.13 0.51 11.58
N LEU A 116 -18.09 1.24 11.16
CA LEU A 116 -18.07 2.70 11.19
C LEU A 116 -19.20 3.30 10.34
N MET A 117 -20.12 4.01 10.98
CA MET A 117 -21.20 4.74 10.30
C MET A 117 -20.87 6.24 10.24
N ALA A 118 -20.16 6.67 9.20
CA ALA A 118 -19.83 8.09 8.98
C ALA A 118 -21.09 8.98 8.85
N ASN A 119 -22.21 8.42 8.38
CA ASN A 119 -23.48 9.12 8.28
C ASN A 119 -24.26 9.10 9.61
N LYS A 120 -24.36 10.26 10.26
CA LYS A 120 -25.13 10.44 11.52
C LYS A 120 -26.65 10.22 11.40
N ARG A 121 -27.18 10.02 10.18
CA ARG A 121 -28.61 9.81 9.90
C ARG A 121 -28.77 8.80 8.75
N CYS A 122 -29.80 7.96 8.83
CA CYS A 122 -30.23 7.06 7.77
C CYS A 122 -31.65 7.44 7.34
N GLN A 123 -31.84 7.72 6.05
CA GLN A 123 -33.16 8.00 5.46
C GLN A 123 -33.70 6.72 4.83
N LEU A 124 -34.96 6.38 5.11
CA LEU A 124 -35.61 5.19 4.57
C LEU A 124 -36.45 5.54 3.34
N PRO A 125 -36.61 4.63 2.36
CA PRO A 125 -37.49 4.83 1.21
C PRO A 125 -38.95 5.11 1.59
N GLU A 126 -39.69 5.80 0.72
CA GLU A 126 -41.12 6.03 0.90
C GLU A 126 -41.89 4.71 1.10
N GLY A 127 -42.89 4.74 1.97
CA GLY A 127 -43.65 3.56 2.38
C GLY A 127 -42.97 2.69 3.44
N SER A 128 -41.74 3.00 3.86
CA SER A 128 -41.11 2.34 5.01
C SER A 128 -41.80 2.72 6.32
N TYR A 129 -42.00 1.77 7.22
CA TYR A 129 -42.62 2.01 8.53
C TYR A 129 -41.94 1.22 9.65
N ARG A 130 -42.16 1.66 10.89
CA ARG A 130 -41.61 1.05 12.11
C ARG A 130 -42.73 0.49 12.97
N LYS A 131 -42.50 -0.66 13.60
CA LYS A 131 -43.47 -1.32 14.48
C LYS A 131 -42.78 -1.86 15.72
N GLN A 132 -43.04 -1.24 16.85
CA GLN A 132 -42.48 -1.66 18.14
C GLN A 132 -43.19 -2.93 18.65
N ARG A 133 -42.42 -3.87 19.17
CA ARG A 133 -42.88 -5.15 19.73
C ARG A 133 -42.27 -5.36 21.12
N LYS A 134 -42.74 -6.38 21.84
CA LYS A 134 -42.15 -6.76 23.13
C LYS A 134 -40.76 -7.36 22.91
N GLY A 135 -39.73 -6.56 23.13
CA GLY A 135 -38.32 -6.96 23.06
C GLY A 135 -37.60 -6.67 21.73
N TYR A 136 -38.27 -6.10 20.73
CA TYR A 136 -37.65 -5.72 19.45
C TYR A 136 -38.44 -4.62 18.71
N GLU A 137 -37.79 -3.96 17.75
CA GLU A 137 -38.42 -3.05 16.79
C GLU A 137 -38.36 -3.68 15.39
N GLU A 138 -39.49 -3.79 14.70
CA GLU A 138 -39.53 -4.17 13.29
C GLU A 138 -39.42 -2.90 12.43
N VAL A 139 -38.43 -2.83 11.54
CA VAL A 139 -38.37 -1.81 10.48
C VAL A 139 -38.72 -2.48 9.16
N HIS A 140 -39.83 -2.08 8.55
CA HIS A 140 -40.29 -2.61 7.27
C HIS A 140 -39.90 -1.63 6.16
N VAL A 141 -39.16 -2.12 5.17
CA VAL A 141 -38.77 -1.37 3.96
C VAL A 141 -39.39 -2.07 2.74
N PRO A 142 -40.27 -1.41 1.96
CA PRO A 142 -40.94 -2.05 0.84
C PRO A 142 -39.99 -2.30 -0.34
N ALA A 143 -40.31 -3.31 -1.16
CA ALA A 143 -39.57 -3.57 -2.40
C ALA A 143 -39.69 -2.38 -3.36
N LEU A 144 -38.55 -1.87 -3.81
CA LEU A 144 -38.50 -0.75 -4.77
C LEU A 144 -39.09 -1.17 -6.12
N LYS A 145 -39.98 -0.33 -6.65
CA LYS A 145 -40.52 -0.50 -8.01
C LYS A 145 -39.38 -0.34 -9.02
N GLN A 146 -39.30 -1.26 -9.99
CA GLN A 146 -38.33 -1.16 -11.08
C GLN A 146 -38.58 0.12 -11.87
N LYS A 147 -37.51 0.87 -12.18
CA LYS A 147 -37.61 2.04 -13.07
C LYS A 147 -38.13 1.58 -14.43
N PRO A 148 -39.08 2.27 -15.08
CA PRO A 148 -39.50 1.93 -16.44
C PRO A 148 -38.31 2.03 -17.41
N PHE A 149 -38.40 1.34 -18.55
CA PHE A 149 -37.47 1.54 -19.67
C PHE A 149 -37.68 2.93 -20.28
N ALA A 150 -36.60 3.57 -20.75
CA ALA A 150 -36.73 4.75 -21.60
C ALA A 150 -37.29 4.35 -22.99
N PRO A 151 -37.90 5.26 -23.77
CA PRO A 151 -38.55 4.92 -25.05
C PRO A 151 -37.61 4.30 -26.09
N ASP A 152 -36.32 4.60 -26.00
CA ASP A 152 -35.21 4.14 -26.83
C ASP A 152 -34.42 2.97 -26.20
N GLU A 153 -34.74 2.57 -24.97
CA GLU A 153 -33.98 1.56 -24.23
C GLU A 153 -34.51 0.15 -24.47
N SER A 154 -33.81 -0.62 -25.31
CA SER A 154 -34.02 -2.05 -25.52
C SER A 154 -32.83 -2.86 -25.01
N LEU A 155 -33.08 -4.08 -24.52
CA LEU A 155 -32.01 -5.02 -24.13
C LEU A 155 -31.18 -5.43 -25.36
N LEU A 156 -29.85 -5.54 -25.20
CA LEU A 156 -28.97 -5.94 -26.29
C LEU A 156 -29.00 -7.47 -26.51
N PRO A 157 -29.36 -7.96 -27.72
CA PRO A 157 -29.19 -9.37 -28.07
C PRO A 157 -27.72 -9.76 -28.15
N ILE A 158 -27.37 -10.99 -27.78
CA ILE A 158 -25.98 -11.49 -27.86
C ILE A 158 -25.45 -11.40 -29.29
N ASP A 159 -26.28 -11.64 -30.31
CA ASP A 159 -25.95 -11.56 -31.73
C ASP A 159 -25.41 -10.17 -32.17
N ARG A 160 -25.68 -9.10 -31.40
CA ARG A 160 -25.16 -7.74 -31.66
C ARG A 160 -23.80 -7.47 -31.03
N LEU A 161 -23.29 -8.34 -30.16
CA LEU A 161 -21.93 -8.24 -29.63
C LEU A 161 -20.90 -8.57 -30.73
N PRO A 162 -19.65 -8.09 -30.62
CA PRO A 162 -18.57 -8.51 -31.52
C PRO A 162 -18.45 -10.04 -31.57
N LYS A 163 -18.22 -10.61 -32.77
CA LYS A 163 -18.24 -12.08 -32.98
C LYS A 163 -17.33 -12.85 -32.02
N TYR A 164 -16.17 -12.30 -31.66
CA TYR A 164 -15.26 -12.92 -30.71
C TYR A 164 -15.83 -12.99 -29.28
N ALA A 165 -16.74 -12.10 -28.88
CA ALA A 165 -17.32 -12.10 -27.53
C ALA A 165 -18.54 -13.02 -27.39
N GLN A 166 -19.21 -13.38 -28.50
CA GLN A 166 -20.45 -14.14 -28.49
C GLN A 166 -20.34 -15.56 -27.87
N PRO A 167 -19.30 -16.38 -28.15
CA PRO A 167 -19.18 -17.73 -27.57
C PRO A 167 -19.17 -17.77 -26.04
N ALA A 168 -18.66 -16.73 -25.39
CA ALA A 168 -18.69 -16.59 -23.93
C ALA A 168 -20.09 -16.35 -23.36
N PHE A 169 -21.10 -16.11 -24.17
CA PHE A 169 -22.50 -15.92 -23.77
C PHE A 169 -23.42 -17.03 -24.31
N ASP A 170 -22.88 -18.23 -24.56
CA ASP A 170 -23.70 -19.40 -24.86
C ASP A 170 -24.79 -19.65 -23.79
N GLY A 171 -25.99 -20.00 -24.25
CA GLY A 171 -27.21 -20.09 -23.44
C GLY A 171 -27.90 -18.76 -23.11
N PHE A 172 -27.31 -17.60 -23.40
CA PHE A 172 -27.94 -16.29 -23.17
C PHE A 172 -28.58 -15.75 -24.46
N LYS A 173 -29.78 -15.16 -24.35
CA LYS A 173 -30.46 -14.50 -25.49
C LYS A 173 -30.13 -13.00 -25.58
N ASN A 174 -30.17 -12.31 -24.44
CA ASN A 174 -29.91 -10.89 -24.32
C ASN A 174 -29.06 -10.62 -23.08
N LEU A 175 -28.28 -9.53 -23.11
CA LEU A 175 -27.71 -8.92 -21.92
C LEU A 175 -28.82 -8.32 -21.04
N ASN A 176 -28.58 -8.25 -19.73
CA ASN A 176 -29.49 -7.56 -18.82
C ASN A 176 -29.41 -6.03 -19.01
N ARG A 177 -30.27 -5.27 -18.33
CA ARG A 177 -30.35 -3.81 -18.50
C ARG A 177 -29.06 -3.06 -18.16
N ILE A 178 -28.34 -3.48 -17.11
CA ILE A 178 -27.08 -2.82 -16.70
C ILE A 178 -25.97 -3.17 -17.70
N GLN A 179 -25.84 -4.44 -18.07
CA GLN A 179 -24.91 -4.93 -19.07
C GLN A 179 -25.15 -4.24 -20.45
N THR A 180 -26.41 -4.08 -20.84
CA THR A 180 -26.84 -3.36 -22.06
C THR A 180 -26.45 -1.87 -22.07
N ARG A 181 -26.34 -1.22 -20.90
CA ARG A 181 -25.86 0.17 -20.82
C ARG A 181 -24.33 0.27 -20.86
N LEU A 182 -23.63 -0.76 -20.40
CA LEU A 182 -22.18 -0.73 -20.19
C LEU A 182 -21.36 -1.46 -21.25
N TRP A 183 -21.97 -2.30 -22.10
CA TRP A 183 -21.20 -3.13 -23.05
C TRP A 183 -20.26 -2.33 -23.95
N LYS A 184 -20.64 -1.11 -24.38
CA LYS A 184 -19.75 -0.22 -25.14
C LYS A 184 -18.54 0.20 -24.33
N ALA A 185 -18.75 0.68 -23.10
CA ALA A 185 -17.66 1.06 -22.22
C ALA A 185 -16.74 -0.15 -21.89
N ALA A 186 -17.31 -1.36 -21.78
CA ALA A 186 -16.58 -2.59 -21.45
C ALA A 186 -15.89 -3.28 -22.64
N LEU A 187 -16.40 -3.14 -23.87
CA LEU A 187 -15.86 -3.80 -25.07
C LEU A 187 -15.24 -2.86 -26.10
N GLU A 188 -15.63 -1.58 -26.15
CA GLU A 188 -15.16 -0.60 -27.14
C GLU A 188 -14.11 0.38 -26.56
N SER A 189 -13.98 0.50 -25.23
CA SER A 189 -13.03 1.39 -24.54
C SER A 189 -12.07 0.67 -23.57
N ASP A 190 -10.89 1.24 -23.34
CA ASP A 190 -9.90 0.83 -22.33
C ASP A 190 -9.92 1.72 -21.06
N GLU A 191 -10.91 2.61 -20.95
CA GLU A 191 -11.11 3.45 -19.77
C GLU A 191 -11.41 2.61 -18.51
N ASN A 192 -10.89 3.07 -17.37
CA ASN A 192 -11.13 2.43 -16.07
C ASN A 192 -12.63 2.53 -15.68
N LEU A 193 -13.24 1.42 -15.26
CA LEU A 193 -14.67 1.33 -14.98
C LEU A 193 -14.97 1.12 -13.49
N LEU A 194 -15.85 1.96 -12.93
CA LEU A 194 -16.47 1.75 -11.62
C LEU A 194 -17.96 1.42 -11.77
N LEU A 195 -18.36 0.21 -11.36
CA LEU A 195 -19.76 -0.25 -11.42
C LEU A 195 -20.41 -0.36 -10.04
N SER A 196 -21.05 0.72 -9.59
CA SER A 196 -21.89 0.72 -8.40
C SER A 196 -23.28 0.14 -8.72
N ALA A 197 -23.46 -1.17 -8.52
CA ALA A 197 -24.73 -1.87 -8.74
C ALA A 197 -25.06 -2.85 -7.59
N PRO A 198 -26.36 -3.09 -7.28
CA PRO A 198 -26.76 -4.03 -6.24
C PRO A 198 -26.25 -5.46 -6.48
N THR A 199 -26.09 -6.22 -5.40
CA THR A 199 -25.79 -7.67 -5.46
C THR A 199 -26.85 -8.40 -6.29
N GLY A 200 -26.43 -9.35 -7.12
CA GLY A 200 -27.31 -10.05 -8.06
C GLY A 200 -27.66 -9.26 -9.34
N ALA A 201 -27.29 -7.98 -9.47
CA ALA A 201 -27.58 -7.19 -10.68
C ALA A 201 -26.70 -7.56 -11.91
N GLY A 202 -25.86 -8.59 -11.80
CA GLY A 202 -25.10 -9.16 -12.91
C GLY A 202 -23.74 -8.52 -13.20
N LYS A 203 -23.06 -8.00 -12.17
CA LYS A 203 -21.71 -7.40 -12.24
C LYS A 203 -20.68 -8.35 -12.90
N THR A 204 -20.71 -9.64 -12.55
CA THR A 204 -19.81 -10.69 -13.09
C THR A 204 -19.83 -10.81 -14.62
N ASN A 205 -20.98 -10.61 -15.26
CA ASN A 205 -21.06 -10.62 -16.73
C ASN A 205 -20.49 -9.31 -17.33
N VAL A 206 -20.46 -8.19 -16.60
CA VAL A 206 -19.76 -6.96 -17.04
C VAL A 206 -18.25 -7.15 -16.92
N ALA A 207 -17.78 -7.78 -15.84
CA ALA A 207 -16.39 -8.22 -15.72
C ALA A 207 -15.99 -9.19 -16.85
N LEU A 208 -16.87 -10.13 -17.23
CA LEU A 208 -16.63 -11.00 -18.38
C LEU A 208 -16.53 -10.21 -19.70
N LEU A 209 -17.30 -9.13 -19.89
CA LEU A 209 -17.17 -8.28 -21.08
C LEU A 209 -15.79 -7.60 -21.15
N THR A 210 -15.25 -7.07 -20.04
CA THR A 210 -13.91 -6.48 -20.03
C THR A 210 -12.82 -7.54 -20.22
N MET A 211 -12.97 -8.75 -19.65
CA MET A 211 -12.08 -9.87 -19.95
C MET A 211 -12.04 -10.19 -21.44
N LEU A 212 -13.21 -10.25 -22.09
CA LEU A 212 -13.31 -10.56 -23.52
C LEU A 212 -12.74 -9.45 -24.40
N ARG A 213 -12.82 -8.18 -23.98
CA ARG A 213 -12.10 -7.09 -24.65
C ARG A 213 -10.61 -7.35 -24.67
N GLU A 214 -10.03 -7.69 -23.51
CA GLU A 214 -8.58 -7.94 -23.41
C GLU A 214 -8.15 -9.14 -24.25
N VAL A 215 -8.87 -10.27 -24.12
CA VAL A 215 -8.67 -11.45 -24.97
C VAL A 215 -8.77 -11.09 -26.46
N GLY A 216 -9.72 -10.22 -26.83
CA GLY A 216 -9.95 -9.75 -28.19
C GLY A 216 -8.77 -9.00 -28.82
N LYS A 217 -7.90 -8.37 -28.03
CA LYS A 217 -6.68 -7.69 -28.51
C LYS A 217 -5.60 -8.68 -28.95
N HIS A 218 -5.64 -9.91 -28.44
CA HIS A 218 -4.64 -10.95 -28.66
C HIS A 218 -5.12 -12.05 -29.62
N ILE A 219 -6.16 -11.78 -30.42
CA ILE A 219 -6.65 -12.67 -31.47
C ILE A 219 -5.87 -12.42 -32.76
N ASN A 220 -5.21 -13.45 -33.27
CA ASN A 220 -4.53 -13.44 -34.56
C ASN A 220 -5.52 -13.52 -35.73
N ASN A 221 -5.06 -13.16 -36.93
CA ASN A 221 -5.87 -13.21 -38.17
C ASN A 221 -6.38 -14.62 -38.54
N ASP A 222 -5.78 -15.68 -37.99
CA ASP A 222 -6.21 -17.07 -38.17
C ASP A 222 -7.24 -17.54 -37.12
N GLY A 223 -7.57 -16.69 -36.14
CA GLY A 223 -8.48 -16.98 -35.03
C GLY A 223 -7.83 -17.62 -33.80
N THR A 224 -6.51 -17.83 -33.80
CA THR A 224 -5.78 -18.26 -32.59
C THR A 224 -5.60 -17.10 -31.60
N ILE A 225 -5.37 -17.41 -30.33
CA ILE A 225 -5.18 -16.42 -29.24
C ILE A 225 -3.75 -16.53 -28.70
N ASN A 226 -3.05 -15.40 -28.60
CA ASN A 226 -1.72 -15.33 -28.00
C ASN A 226 -1.80 -15.35 -26.47
N VAL A 227 -2.06 -16.54 -25.92
CA VAL A 227 -2.28 -16.77 -24.47
C VAL A 227 -1.07 -16.47 -23.56
N ASP A 228 0.10 -16.18 -24.13
CA ASP A 228 1.32 -15.83 -23.39
C ASP A 228 1.55 -14.30 -23.27
N GLU A 229 0.80 -13.47 -24.02
CA GLU A 229 1.03 -12.01 -24.11
C GLU A 229 0.33 -11.21 -23.00
N PHE A 230 -0.64 -11.80 -22.30
CA PHE A 230 -1.49 -11.13 -21.33
C PHE A 230 -1.83 -12.01 -20.12
N LYS A 231 -2.11 -11.34 -18.99
CA LYS A 231 -2.74 -11.91 -17.81
C LYS A 231 -3.85 -10.99 -17.29
N ILE A 232 -4.87 -11.62 -16.72
CA ILE A 232 -6.04 -10.96 -16.12
C ILE A 232 -6.12 -11.40 -14.66
N ILE A 233 -6.23 -10.44 -13.75
CA ILE A 233 -6.35 -10.69 -12.31
C ILE A 233 -7.77 -10.35 -11.86
N TYR A 234 -8.49 -11.33 -11.31
CA TYR A 234 -9.80 -11.12 -10.68
C TYR A 234 -9.66 -11.23 -9.18
N VAL A 235 -9.74 -10.09 -8.50
CA VAL A 235 -9.66 -9.99 -7.04
C VAL A 235 -11.08 -10.08 -6.46
N ALA A 236 -11.34 -11.09 -5.65
CA ALA A 236 -12.63 -11.30 -4.98
C ALA A 236 -12.49 -11.28 -3.45
N PRO A 237 -13.47 -10.74 -2.70
CA PRO A 237 -13.38 -10.55 -1.25
C PRO A 237 -13.28 -11.85 -0.44
N MET A 238 -13.83 -12.97 -0.93
CA MET A 238 -13.99 -14.22 -0.16
C MET A 238 -13.51 -15.44 -0.94
N ARG A 239 -12.89 -16.41 -0.25
CA ARG A 239 -12.38 -17.66 -0.87
C ARG A 239 -13.47 -18.49 -1.56
N SER A 240 -14.66 -18.57 -0.97
CA SER A 240 -15.82 -19.25 -1.58
C SER A 240 -16.21 -18.61 -2.92
N LEU A 241 -16.18 -17.27 -2.99
CA LEU A 241 -16.47 -16.53 -4.21
C LEU A 241 -15.37 -16.72 -5.27
N VAL A 242 -14.09 -16.80 -4.86
CA VAL A 242 -12.98 -17.17 -5.78
C VAL A 242 -13.28 -18.52 -6.46
N GLN A 243 -13.64 -19.55 -5.68
CA GLN A 243 -13.94 -20.89 -6.21
C GLN A 243 -15.15 -20.90 -7.16
N GLU A 244 -16.22 -20.20 -6.80
CA GLU A 244 -17.40 -20.03 -7.66
C GLU A 244 -17.04 -19.34 -8.98
N MET A 245 -16.25 -18.25 -8.90
CA MET A 245 -15.84 -17.49 -10.08
C MET A 245 -14.87 -18.26 -10.97
N VAL A 246 -13.95 -19.07 -10.43
CA VAL A 246 -13.11 -19.96 -11.26
C VAL A 246 -13.97 -20.98 -11.99
N GLY A 247 -14.90 -21.65 -11.32
CA GLY A 247 -15.81 -22.61 -11.97
C GLY A 247 -16.66 -21.96 -13.07
N SER A 248 -17.17 -20.75 -12.82
CA SER A 248 -17.90 -19.94 -13.78
C SER A 248 -17.04 -19.55 -14.98
N PHE A 249 -15.94 -18.82 -14.76
CA PHE A 249 -15.08 -18.33 -15.85
C PHE A 249 -14.42 -19.48 -16.63
N ARG A 250 -13.98 -20.56 -15.98
CA ARG A 250 -13.43 -21.75 -16.68
C ARG A 250 -14.45 -22.34 -17.65
N LYS A 251 -15.74 -22.37 -17.30
CA LYS A 251 -16.81 -22.77 -18.24
C LYS A 251 -17.00 -21.74 -19.37
N ARG A 252 -17.14 -20.45 -19.02
CA ARG A 252 -17.46 -19.36 -19.97
C ARG A 252 -16.32 -19.04 -20.94
N LEU A 253 -15.07 -19.33 -20.58
CA LEU A 253 -13.86 -19.06 -21.38
C LEU A 253 -13.25 -20.32 -22.00
N SER A 254 -13.83 -21.50 -21.77
CA SER A 254 -13.34 -22.79 -22.31
C SER A 254 -13.21 -22.83 -23.84
N SER A 255 -14.13 -22.17 -24.56
CA SER A 255 -14.14 -22.08 -26.03
C SER A 255 -12.99 -21.26 -26.62
N TYR A 256 -12.22 -20.55 -25.79
CA TYR A 256 -11.09 -19.71 -26.17
C TYR A 256 -9.73 -20.35 -25.87
N GLY A 257 -9.70 -21.57 -25.32
CA GLY A 257 -8.46 -22.20 -24.85
C GLY A 257 -7.82 -21.49 -23.65
N ILE A 258 -8.57 -20.64 -22.95
CA ILE A 258 -8.09 -19.83 -21.82
C ILE A 258 -8.11 -20.67 -20.54
N THR A 259 -6.95 -20.73 -19.88
CA THR A 259 -6.81 -21.34 -18.56
C THR A 259 -7.17 -20.34 -17.48
N VAL A 260 -8.13 -20.74 -16.64
CA VAL A 260 -8.57 -20.00 -15.44
C VAL A 260 -8.24 -20.86 -14.23
N ASP A 261 -7.58 -20.29 -13.21
CA ASP A 261 -7.28 -21.01 -11.97
C ASP A 261 -7.30 -20.12 -10.72
N GLU A 262 -7.41 -20.74 -9.53
CA GLU A 262 -7.39 -20.04 -8.26
C GLU A 262 -5.99 -19.86 -7.67
N LEU A 263 -5.77 -18.72 -7.02
CA LEU A 263 -4.57 -18.43 -6.26
C LEU A 263 -4.98 -17.92 -4.87
N THR A 264 -4.94 -18.83 -3.90
CA THR A 264 -5.47 -18.62 -2.54
C THR A 264 -4.40 -18.91 -1.48
N GLY A 265 -4.76 -18.89 -0.19
CA GLY A 265 -3.82 -19.27 0.87
C GLY A 265 -3.37 -20.73 0.74
N ASP A 266 -4.34 -21.61 0.42
CA ASP A 266 -4.19 -23.07 0.47
C ASP A 266 -3.79 -23.63 -0.90
N HIS A 267 -4.28 -23.03 -2.00
CA HIS A 267 -3.86 -23.35 -3.36
C HIS A 267 -2.74 -22.40 -3.81
N GLN A 268 -1.54 -22.96 -3.98
CA GLN A 268 -0.39 -22.24 -4.53
C GLN A 268 -0.06 -22.80 -5.90
N LEU A 269 -0.04 -21.92 -6.90
CA LEU A 269 0.38 -22.26 -8.26
C LEU A 269 1.91 -22.19 -8.34
N ASN A 270 2.52 -23.23 -8.89
CA ASN A 270 3.94 -23.20 -9.25
C ASN A 270 4.17 -22.23 -10.41
N LYS A 271 5.41 -21.75 -10.61
CA LYS A 271 5.77 -20.79 -11.67
C LYS A 271 5.27 -21.20 -13.06
N GLU A 272 5.39 -22.49 -13.39
CA GLU A 272 4.91 -23.06 -14.66
C GLU A 272 3.37 -22.99 -14.80
N GLN A 273 2.64 -23.22 -13.71
CA GLN A 273 1.17 -23.11 -13.68
C GLN A 273 0.72 -21.64 -13.77
N ILE A 274 1.43 -20.71 -13.11
CA ILE A 274 1.19 -19.27 -13.22
C ILE A 274 1.44 -18.80 -14.67
N GLN A 275 2.51 -19.31 -15.30
CA GLN A 275 2.80 -19.00 -16.70
C GLN A 275 1.67 -19.50 -17.62
N GLY A 276 1.25 -20.76 -17.49
CA GLY A 276 0.17 -21.34 -18.30
C GLY A 276 -1.25 -20.83 -18.00
N THR A 277 -1.46 -20.08 -16.90
CA THR A 277 -2.76 -19.52 -16.50
C THR A 277 -2.90 -18.06 -16.97
N GLN A 278 -3.96 -17.75 -17.73
CA GLN A 278 -4.22 -16.40 -18.24
C GLN A 278 -5.11 -15.60 -17.28
N VAL A 279 -6.13 -16.23 -16.68
CA VAL A 279 -7.03 -15.59 -15.72
C VAL A 279 -6.78 -16.16 -14.33
N ILE A 280 -6.22 -15.35 -13.45
CA ILE A 280 -5.94 -15.72 -12.06
C ILE A 280 -7.03 -15.11 -11.18
N VAL A 281 -7.74 -15.94 -10.42
CA VAL A 281 -8.77 -15.49 -9.46
C VAL A 281 -8.21 -15.64 -8.05
N CYS A 282 -8.19 -14.56 -7.27
CA CYS A 282 -7.47 -14.50 -5.99
C CYS A 282 -8.15 -13.60 -4.95
N THR A 283 -7.71 -13.67 -3.70
CA THR A 283 -8.09 -12.68 -2.66
C THR A 283 -7.09 -11.50 -2.64
N PRO A 284 -7.48 -10.32 -2.13
CA PRO A 284 -6.59 -9.16 -2.04
C PRO A 284 -5.27 -9.47 -1.34
N GLU A 285 -5.32 -10.18 -0.21
CA GLU A 285 -4.14 -10.49 0.61
C GLU A 285 -3.15 -11.36 -0.14
N LYS A 286 -3.64 -12.35 -0.90
CA LYS A 286 -2.78 -13.25 -1.65
C LYS A 286 -2.05 -12.50 -2.76
N TRP A 287 -2.75 -11.61 -3.48
CA TRP A 287 -2.16 -10.81 -4.54
C TRP A 287 -1.19 -9.74 -4.00
N ASP A 288 -1.47 -9.14 -2.84
CA ASP A 288 -0.56 -8.21 -2.18
C ASP A 288 0.73 -8.91 -1.72
N ILE A 289 0.65 -10.11 -1.14
CA ILE A 289 1.82 -10.92 -0.78
C ILE A 289 2.69 -11.26 -2.02
N ILE A 290 2.06 -11.60 -3.15
CA ILE A 290 2.75 -11.93 -4.40
C ILE A 290 3.50 -10.72 -4.95
N THR A 291 2.80 -9.61 -5.13
CA THR A 291 3.36 -8.38 -5.71
C THR A 291 4.46 -7.77 -4.83
N ARG A 292 4.39 -7.92 -3.50
CA ARG A 292 5.48 -7.56 -2.57
C ARG A 292 6.73 -8.45 -2.67
N LYS A 293 6.58 -9.75 -2.94
CA LYS A 293 7.70 -10.72 -2.87
C LYS A 293 8.71 -10.64 -4.02
N GLY A 294 8.47 -9.83 -5.05
CA GLY A 294 9.46 -9.42 -6.06
C GLY A 294 9.90 -10.49 -7.07
N GLY A 295 9.90 -11.78 -6.71
CA GLY A 295 10.32 -12.90 -7.56
C GLY A 295 9.35 -13.26 -8.70
N GLU A 296 8.20 -12.60 -8.77
CA GLU A 296 7.14 -12.79 -9.77
C GLU A 296 6.94 -11.56 -10.68
N ARG A 297 7.84 -10.57 -10.63
CA ARG A 297 7.78 -9.33 -11.44
C ARG A 297 7.63 -9.55 -12.94
N THR A 298 8.12 -10.67 -13.47
CA THR A 298 7.97 -11.03 -14.89
C THR A 298 6.50 -11.26 -15.27
N TYR A 299 5.68 -11.81 -14.37
CA TYR A 299 4.27 -12.08 -14.64
C TYR A 299 3.40 -10.85 -14.41
N THR A 300 3.76 -9.98 -13.45
CA THR A 300 3.02 -8.74 -13.20
C THR A 300 3.12 -7.76 -14.37
N GLN A 301 4.20 -7.81 -15.17
CA GLN A 301 4.36 -7.01 -16.40
C GLN A 301 3.42 -7.44 -17.55
N LEU A 302 2.92 -8.69 -17.51
CA LEU A 302 1.93 -9.21 -18.45
C LEU A 302 0.49 -8.90 -18.01
N VAL A 303 0.26 -8.41 -16.78
CA VAL A 303 -1.09 -8.04 -16.34
C VAL A 303 -1.56 -6.83 -17.15
N ARG A 304 -2.67 -7.01 -17.87
CA ARG A 304 -3.33 -5.96 -18.66
C ARG A 304 -4.66 -5.51 -18.10
N LEU A 305 -5.32 -6.38 -17.33
CA LEU A 305 -6.62 -6.11 -16.72
C LEU A 305 -6.62 -6.61 -15.28
N MET A 306 -7.03 -5.74 -14.35
CA MET A 306 -7.31 -6.08 -12.96
C MET A 306 -8.76 -5.72 -12.64
N ILE A 307 -9.50 -6.67 -12.09
CA ILE A 307 -10.91 -6.53 -11.73
C ILE A 307 -11.03 -6.69 -10.23
N PHE A 308 -11.51 -5.66 -9.55
CA PHE A 308 -11.81 -5.70 -8.13
C PHE A 308 -13.31 -5.92 -7.93
N ASP A 309 -13.71 -7.16 -7.63
CA ASP A 309 -15.08 -7.45 -7.25
C ASP A 309 -15.33 -7.02 -5.80
N GLU A 310 -16.53 -6.50 -5.55
CA GLU A 310 -16.93 -5.91 -4.27
C GLU A 310 -15.90 -4.92 -3.67
N ILE A 311 -15.42 -3.98 -4.48
CA ILE A 311 -14.52 -2.86 -4.08
C ILE A 311 -15.00 -2.06 -2.85
N HIS A 312 -16.27 -2.18 -2.45
CA HIS A 312 -16.78 -1.63 -1.19
C HIS A 312 -16.11 -2.23 0.07
N LEU A 313 -15.34 -3.33 -0.07
CA LEU A 313 -14.40 -3.84 0.94
C LEU A 313 -13.34 -2.79 1.35
N LEU A 314 -13.18 -1.69 0.62
CA LEU A 314 -12.42 -0.51 1.09
C LEU A 314 -12.89 0.03 2.46
N HIS A 315 -14.16 -0.18 2.83
CA HIS A 315 -14.69 0.22 4.15
C HIS A 315 -14.45 -0.84 5.24
N ASP A 316 -13.82 -1.98 4.92
CA ASP A 316 -13.51 -3.05 5.87
C ASP A 316 -12.09 -2.90 6.45
N ASP A 317 -11.77 -3.63 7.53
CA ASP A 317 -10.41 -3.67 8.08
C ASP A 317 -9.37 -4.21 7.07
N ARG A 318 -9.86 -4.89 6.01
CA ARG A 318 -9.08 -5.38 4.87
C ARG A 318 -8.93 -4.33 3.75
N GLY A 319 -9.61 -3.19 3.84
CA GLY A 319 -9.54 -2.08 2.89
C GLY A 319 -8.12 -1.60 2.56
N PRO A 320 -7.21 -1.43 3.56
CA PRO A 320 -5.82 -1.03 3.31
C PRO A 320 -5.04 -1.98 2.39
N VAL A 321 -5.45 -3.26 2.28
CA VAL A 321 -4.85 -4.21 1.33
C VAL A 321 -5.24 -3.88 -0.11
N LEU A 322 -6.49 -3.46 -0.34
CA LEU A 322 -6.95 -3.00 -1.65
C LEU A 322 -6.32 -1.66 -2.01
N GLU A 323 -6.22 -0.73 -1.08
CA GLU A 323 -5.51 0.55 -1.28
C GLU A 323 -4.05 0.32 -1.68
N ALA A 324 -3.33 -0.53 -0.94
CA ALA A 324 -1.94 -0.88 -1.23
C ALA A 324 -1.74 -1.64 -2.56
N LEU A 325 -2.80 -2.26 -3.11
CA LEU A 325 -2.79 -2.89 -4.44
C LEU A 325 -3.09 -1.90 -5.56
N VAL A 326 -4.00 -0.94 -5.36
CA VAL A 326 -4.37 0.07 -6.36
C VAL A 326 -3.31 1.17 -6.47
N ALA A 327 -2.60 1.48 -5.39
CA ALA A 327 -1.55 2.49 -5.36
C ALA A 327 -0.17 2.02 -5.89
N ARG A 328 -0.06 0.77 -6.39
CA ARG A 328 1.20 0.10 -6.75
C ARG A 328 1.31 -0.21 -8.24
#